data_AF-A0A822HM22-F1
#
_entry.id   AF-A0A822HM22-F1
#
_cell.length_a   1.000
_cell.length_b   1.000
_cell.length_c   1.000
_cell.angle_alpha   90.00
_cell.angle_beta   90.00
_cell.angle_gamma   90.00
#
_symmetry.space_group_name_H-M   'P 1'
#
loop_
_entity.id
_entity.type
_entity.pdbx_description
1 polymer ?
#
loop_
_entity_poly.entity_id
_entity_poly.type
_entity_poly.pdbx_seq_one_letter_code
_entity_poly.pdbx_strand_id
1 'polypeptide(L)' 'PKTIHEELVAALGPNAPSYTTVTGWAKRFREGREEINDDPRFGRPVSKLTDENIELARQVISNDPHSTYDEIIAETSLSR' A
#
# COMPACT_ATOMS: atom_id res chain seq x y z
N PRO A 1 7.39 -20.56 -19.12
CA PRO A 1 6.64 -20.60 -17.83
C PRO A 1 6.03 -21.95 -17.49
N LYS A 2 5.51 -22.71 -18.48
CA LYS A 2 4.94 -24.04 -18.27
C LYS A 2 5.89 -25.01 -17.55
N THR A 3 7.10 -25.20 -18.08
CA THR A 3 8.11 -26.08 -17.47
C THR A 3 8.45 -25.67 -16.04
N ILE A 4 8.67 -24.37 -15.79
CA ILE A 4 8.93 -23.82 -14.43
C ILE A 4 7.79 -24.17 -13.47
N HIS A 5 6.53 -24.01 -13.91
CA HIS A 5 5.38 -24.34 -13.07
C HIS A 5 5.27 -25.84 -12.82
N GLU A 6 5.52 -26.69 -13.81
CA GLU A 6 5.52 -28.15 -13.65
C GLU A 6 6.60 -28.61 -12.64
N GLU A 7 7.79 -28.02 -12.70
CA GLU A 7 8.87 -28.27 -11.74
C GLU A 7 8.49 -27.80 -10.32
N LEU A 8 7.89 -26.62 -10.18
CA LEU A 8 7.40 -26.12 -8.89
C LEU A 8 6.28 -26.99 -8.31
N VAL A 9 5.36 -27.48 -9.13
CA VAL A 9 4.30 -28.43 -8.72
C VAL A 9 4.90 -29.76 -8.29
N ALA A 10 5.89 -30.28 -9.03
CA ALA A 10 6.57 -31.52 -8.66
C ALA A 10 7.30 -31.41 -7.31
N ALA A 11 7.90 -30.25 -7.01
CA ALA A 11 8.65 -30.02 -5.78
C ALA A 11 7.77 -29.67 -4.56
N LEU A 12 6.72 -28.85 -4.75
CA LEU A 12 5.94 -28.25 -3.65
C LEU A 12 4.53 -28.83 -3.53
N GLY A 13 4.05 -29.57 -4.52
CA GLY A 13 2.73 -30.18 -4.54
C GLY A 13 1.61 -29.15 -4.29
N PRO A 14 0.75 -29.34 -3.26
CA PRO A 14 -0.33 -28.40 -2.94
C PRO A 14 0.12 -26.98 -2.58
N ASN A 15 1.37 -26.80 -2.16
CA ASN A 15 1.93 -25.51 -1.78
C ASN A 15 2.54 -24.75 -2.98
N ALA A 16 2.48 -25.33 -4.18
CA ALA A 16 3.02 -24.70 -5.37
C ALA A 16 2.23 -23.42 -5.72
N PRO A 17 2.92 -22.34 -6.17
CA PRO A 17 2.26 -21.15 -6.64
C PRO A 17 1.46 -21.43 -7.92
N SER A 18 0.37 -20.69 -8.10
CA SER A 18 -0.49 -20.85 -9.28
C SER A 18 0.26 -20.56 -10.60
N TYR A 19 -0.21 -21.15 -11.70
CA TYR A 19 0.34 -20.87 -13.02
C TYR A 19 0.39 -19.37 -13.37
N THR A 20 -0.64 -18.61 -12.98
CA THR A 20 -0.73 -17.15 -13.19
C THR A 20 0.35 -16.39 -12.40
N THR A 21 0.65 -16.84 -11.18
CA THR A 21 1.75 -16.27 -10.38
C THR A 21 3.09 -16.51 -11.06
N VAL A 22 3.34 -17.74 -11.51
CA VAL A 22 4.59 -18.13 -12.19
C VAL A 22 4.77 -17.39 -13.52
N THR A 23 3.71 -17.19 -14.30
CA THR A 23 3.79 -16.40 -15.54
C THR A 23 4.09 -14.93 -15.25
N GLY A 24 3.52 -14.36 -14.18
CA GLY A 24 3.83 -13.01 -13.71
C GLY A 24 5.30 -12.84 -13.33
N TRP A 25 5.86 -13.75 -12.54
CA TRP A 25 7.29 -13.73 -12.18
C TRP A 25 8.19 -13.90 -13.41
N ALA A 26 7.88 -14.86 -14.30
CA ALA A 26 8.65 -15.08 -15.52
C ALA A 26 8.66 -13.85 -16.46
N LYS A 27 7.58 -13.05 -16.47
CA LYS A 27 7.54 -11.78 -17.18
C LYS A 27 8.46 -10.75 -16.52
N ARG A 28 8.36 -10.57 -15.21
CA ARG A 28 9.20 -9.61 -14.45
C ARG A 28 10.69 -9.90 -14.59
N PHE A 29 11.10 -11.17 -14.51
CA PHE A 29 12.49 -11.56 -14.75
C PHE A 29 12.95 -11.26 -16.18
N ARG A 30 12.10 -11.47 -17.19
CA ARG A 30 12.42 -11.10 -18.58
C ARG A 30 12.56 -9.58 -18.76
N GLU A 31 11.84 -8.80 -17.97
CA GLU A 31 11.91 -7.33 -17.95
C GLU A 31 13.12 -6.80 -17.15
N GLY A 32 13.96 -7.68 -16.61
CA GLY A 32 15.19 -7.31 -15.91
C GLY A 32 15.03 -7.07 -14.40
N ARG A 33 13.88 -7.40 -13.80
CA ARG A 33 13.72 -7.35 -12.34
C ARG A 33 14.50 -8.50 -11.70
N GLU A 34 15.55 -8.19 -10.95
CA GLU A 34 16.34 -9.17 -10.20
C GLU A 34 15.93 -9.24 -8.72
N GLU A 35 15.21 -8.23 -8.22
CA GLU A 35 14.72 -8.20 -6.84
C GLU A 35 13.68 -9.29 -6.58
N ILE A 36 13.93 -10.10 -5.56
CA ILE A 36 13.05 -11.19 -5.11
C ILE A 36 12.03 -10.74 -4.07
N ASN A 37 12.25 -9.58 -3.45
CA ASN A 37 11.35 -9.03 -2.44
C ASN A 37 10.07 -8.48 -3.09
N ASP A 38 9.02 -8.35 -2.29
CA ASP A 38 7.80 -7.65 -2.72
C ASP A 38 8.11 -6.17 -2.98
N ASP A 39 7.47 -5.61 -4.01
CA ASP A 39 7.48 -4.16 -4.21
C ASP A 39 6.85 -3.46 -2.98
N PRO A 40 7.24 -2.21 -2.67
CA PRO A 40 6.61 -1.45 -1.58
C PRO A 40 5.09 -1.50 -1.69
N ARG A 41 4.45 -2.07 -0.67
CA ARG A 41 2.99 -2.10 -0.60
C ARG A 41 2.52 -0.74 -0.14
N PHE A 42 2.15 0.10 -1.09
CA PHE A 42 1.41 1.31 -0.76
C PHE A 42 0.05 0.89 -0.24
N GLY A 43 -0.13 0.98 1.08
CA GLY A 43 -1.44 0.87 1.71
C GLY A 43 -2.35 2.00 1.28
N ARG A 44 -3.52 2.12 1.92
CA ARG A 44 -4.36 3.31 1.72
C ARG A 44 -3.51 4.56 2.02
N PRO A 45 -3.34 5.48 1.06
CA PRO A 45 -2.66 6.73 1.34
C PRO A 45 -3.37 7.41 2.50
N VAL A 46 -2.68 7.63 3.62
CA VAL A 46 -3.21 8.49 4.67
C VAL A 46 -2.92 9.91 4.23
N SER A 47 -3.67 10.38 3.24
CA SER A 47 -3.57 11.76 2.71
C SER A 47 -3.80 12.84 3.78
N LYS A 48 -4.20 12.44 4.99
CA LYS A 48 -4.49 13.30 6.13
C LYS A 48 -3.31 13.55 7.06
N LEU A 49 -2.30 12.68 7.07
CA LEU A 49 -1.12 12.82 7.93
C LEU A 49 0.01 13.53 7.19
N THR A 50 -0.30 14.66 6.56
CA THR A 50 0.71 15.60 6.05
C THR A 50 1.02 16.61 7.13
N ASP A 51 2.24 17.13 7.16
CA ASP A 51 2.62 18.19 8.12
C ASP A 51 1.71 19.41 7.98
N GLU A 52 1.26 19.72 6.76
CA GLU A 52 0.30 20.78 6.46
C GLU A 52 -1.06 20.55 7.15
N ASN A 53 -1.63 19.34 7.05
CA ASN A 53 -2.91 19.01 7.66
C ASN A 53 -2.83 18.98 9.19
N ILE A 54 -1.68 18.56 9.73
CA ILE A 54 -1.41 18.61 11.17
C ILE A 54 -1.37 20.07 11.64
N GLU A 55 -0.73 20.95 10.87
CA GLU A 55 -0.63 22.36 11.24
C GLU A 55 -1.97 23.09 11.13
N LEU A 56 -2.79 22.78 10.11
CA LEU A 56 -4.17 23.28 10.02
C LEU A 56 -4.97 22.92 11.28
N ALA A 57 -4.94 21.66 11.71
CA ALA A 57 -5.65 21.23 12.91
C ALA A 57 -5.11 21.92 14.17
N ARG A 58 -3.79 22.13 14.29
CA ARG A 58 -3.19 22.88 15.41
C ARG A 58 -3.65 24.33 15.46
N GLN A 59 -3.77 24.98 14.30
CA GLN A 59 -4.25 26.36 14.23
C GLN A 59 -5.68 26.50 14.73
N VAL A 60 -6.59 25.58 14.34
CA VAL A 60 -7.97 25.58 14.84
C VAL A 60 -7.99 25.44 16.37
N ILE A 61 -7.25 24.47 16.91
CA ILE A 61 -7.18 24.23 18.36
C ILE A 61 -6.52 25.40 19.11
N SER A 62 -5.52 26.05 18.52
CA SER A 62 -4.85 27.20 19.14
C SER A 62 -5.75 28.45 19.17
N ASN A 63 -6.65 28.59 18.20
CA ASN A 63 -7.61 29.69 18.14
C ASN A 63 -8.78 29.44 19.12
N ASP A 64 -9.26 28.21 19.20
CA ASP A 64 -10.25 27.78 20.18
C ASP A 64 -9.92 26.40 20.76
N PRO A 65 -9.38 26.34 21.99
CA PRO A 65 -9.06 25.08 22.67
C PRO A 65 -10.27 24.19 22.98
N HIS A 66 -11.50 24.71 22.86
CA HIS A 66 -12.74 23.96 23.08
C HIS A 66 -13.36 23.41 21.78
N SER A 67 -12.72 23.65 20.63
CA SER A 67 -13.19 23.15 19.34
C SER A 67 -13.33 21.63 19.35
N THR A 68 -14.49 21.17 18.88
CA THR A 68 -14.83 19.77 18.74
C THR A 68 -14.21 19.16 17.49
N TYR A 69 -14.18 17.83 17.44
CA TYR A 69 -13.68 17.11 16.27
C TYR A 69 -14.42 17.46 14.97
N ASP A 70 -15.75 17.64 15.04
CA ASP A 70 -16.57 17.97 13.87
C ASP A 70 -16.30 19.40 13.38
N GLU A 71 -16.04 20.34 14.30
CA GLU A 71 -15.64 21.72 13.95
C GLU A 71 -14.25 21.78 13.31
N ILE A 72 -13.29 21.01 13.83
CA ILE A 72 -11.96 20.92 13.22
C ILE A 72 -12.05 20.32 11.82
N ILE A 73 -12.88 19.30 11.60
CA ILE A 73 -13.12 18.73 10.26
C ILE A 73 -13.77 19.76 9.33
N ALA A 74 -14.78 20.49 9.80
CA ALA A 74 -15.48 21.48 9.00
C ALA A 74 -14.54 22.60 8.55
N GLU A 75 -13.66 23.06 9.45
CA GLU A 75 -12.72 24.16 9.16
C GLU A 75 -11.55 23.70 8.29
N THR A 76 -11.03 22.49 8.52
CA THR A 76 -9.87 21.98 7.77
C THR A 76 -10.23 21.25 6.48
N SER A 77 -11.52 20.99 6.24
CA SER A 77 -12.01 20.14 5.15
C SER A 77 -11.38 18.73 5.11
N LEU A 78 -10.80 18.29 6.23
CA LEU A 78 -10.25 16.96 6.38
C LEU A 78 -11.40 15.98 6.58
N SER A 79 -11.48 14.95 5.75
CA SER A 79 -12.49 13.90 5.99
C SER A 79 -12.25 13.21 7.34
N ARG A 80 -13.29 12.58 7.91
CA ARG A 80 -13.18 11.67 9.05
C ARG A 80 -12.36 10.44 8.72
#